data_AF-A0A6C0BSV3-F1
#
_entry.id   AF-A0A6C0BSV3-F1
#
_cell.length_a   1.000
_cell.length_b   1.000
_cell.length_c   1.000
_cell.angle_alpha   90.00
_cell.angle_beta   90.00
_cell.angle_gamma   90.00
#
_symmetry.space_group_name_H-M   'P 1'
#
loop_
_entity.id
_entity.type
_entity.pdbx_description
1 polymer ?
#
loop_
_entity_poly.entity_id
_entity_poly.type
_entity_poly.pdbx_seq_one_letter_code
_entity_poly.pdbx_strand_id
1 'polypeptide(L)'
;MKLVYLYDLFYKYIYDEKDKITNIKIDPIEDYLNKYKIKLENLEIKEHDNQSLNKLRNNILYETTPYGNILMFYDNEYKKFNYYSNKILPYNYLETACRRYVINFNCKMLYVDINKEFNNVKNKKKNEEINNTENIKNDKKCSDNKLYLQPKSYNKPKKPKSRATIDENKSKIIDFKYCGRIIDFNFLKKDVTSIKNIKIKNISFSEFKKRSNI
;
A
#
# COMPACT_ATOMS: atom_id res chain seq x y z
N MET A 1 37.27 6.13 44.55
CA MET A 1 37.73 6.97 43.42
C MET A 1 37.74 6.26 42.06
N LYS A 2 38.25 5.02 41.91
CA LYS A 2 38.34 4.33 40.59
C LYS A 2 37.00 4.11 39.86
N LEU A 3 35.89 3.89 40.59
CA LEU A 3 34.57 3.67 39.98
C LEU A 3 33.98 4.93 39.32
N VAL A 4 34.27 6.12 39.85
CA VAL A 4 33.80 7.39 39.29
C VAL A 4 34.47 7.65 37.94
N TYR A 5 35.78 7.39 37.85
CA TYR A 5 36.52 7.51 36.59
C TYR A 5 36.04 6.52 35.52
N LEU A 6 35.62 5.32 35.92
CA LEU A 6 35.03 4.35 34.99
C LEU A 6 33.67 4.81 34.46
N TYR A 7 32.83 5.38 35.32
CA TYR A 7 31.55 5.97 34.90
C TYR A 7 31.76 7.14 33.92
N ASP A 8 32.70 8.04 34.21
CA ASP A 8 33.00 9.16 33.33
C ASP A 8 33.61 8.72 31.99
N LEU A 9 34.49 7.71 31.99
CA LEU A 9 35.00 7.11 30.74
C LEU A 9 33.89 6.47 29.92
N PHE A 10 32.98 5.75 30.58
CA PHE A 10 31.85 5.09 29.93
C PHE A 10 30.86 6.11 29.37
N TYR A 11 30.55 7.17 30.13
CA TYR A 11 29.67 8.24 29.71
C TYR A 11 30.27 9.01 28.52
N LYS A 12 31.58 9.29 28.55
CA LYS A 12 32.31 9.92 27.45
C LYS A 12 32.33 9.03 26.20
N TYR A 13 32.54 7.73 26.35
CA TYR A 13 32.50 6.76 25.25
C TYR A 13 31.11 6.70 24.59
N ILE A 14 30.05 6.64 25.40
CA ILE A 14 28.65 6.66 24.91
C ILE A 14 28.34 7.97 24.17
N TYR A 15 28.84 9.11 24.65
CA TYR A 15 28.60 10.41 24.03
C TYR A 15 29.41 10.60 22.74
N ASP A 16 30.69 10.20 22.72
CA ASP A 16 31.54 10.22 21.51
C ASP A 16 31.01 9.30 20.40
N GLU A 17 30.38 8.16 20.73
CA GLU A 17 29.69 7.32 19.72
C GLU A 17 28.41 7.96 19.20
N LYS A 18 27.63 8.64 20.05
CA LYS A 18 26.41 9.36 19.62
C LYS A 18 26.71 10.44 18.58
N ASP A 19 27.82 11.16 18.73
CA ASP A 19 28.24 12.22 17.79
C ASP A 19 28.80 11.67 16.47
N LYS A 20 29.23 10.39 16.43
CA LYS A 20 29.61 9.70 15.17
C LYS A 20 28.41 9.18 14.39
N ILE A 21 27.29 8.86 15.06
CA ILE A 21 26.06 8.37 14.42
C ILE A 21 25.27 9.51 13.75
N THR A 22 25.46 10.77 14.17
CA THR A 22 24.66 11.92 13.72
C THR A 22 25.19 12.64 12.47
N ASN A 23 26.38 12.30 11.96
CA ASN A 23 27.00 12.96 10.81
C ASN A 23 26.98 12.13 9.50
N ILE A 24 26.01 11.22 9.36
CA ILE A 24 25.72 10.62 8.06
C ILE A 24 24.85 11.64 7.30
N LYS A 25 25.33 12.16 6.17
CA LYS A 25 24.50 12.92 5.24
C LYS A 25 23.46 11.96 4.66
N ILE A 26 22.30 11.86 5.31
CA ILE A 26 21.21 10.99 4.86
C ILE A 26 20.60 11.61 3.61
N ASP A 27 20.45 10.81 2.56
CA ASP A 27 19.80 11.26 1.33
C ASP A 27 18.36 11.70 1.64
N PRO A 28 17.92 12.90 1.22
CA PRO A 28 16.58 13.42 1.52
C PRO A 28 15.44 12.49 1.07
N ILE A 29 15.70 11.69 0.04
CA ILE A 29 14.76 10.71 -0.49
C ILE A 29 14.60 9.54 0.49
N GLU A 30 15.70 9.00 0.99
CA GLU A 30 15.69 7.84 1.88
C GLU A 30 15.10 8.22 3.25
N ASP A 31 15.41 9.42 3.75
CA ASP A 31 14.78 9.96 4.96
C ASP A 31 13.25 10.00 4.81
N TYR A 32 12.75 10.51 3.67
CA TYR A 32 11.33 10.55 3.39
C TYR A 32 10.70 9.15 3.37
N LEU A 33 11.30 8.19 2.67
CA LEU A 33 10.77 6.82 2.54
C LEU A 33 10.70 6.07 3.88
N ASN A 34 11.55 6.43 4.84
CA ASN A 34 11.63 5.81 6.16
C ASN A 34 10.85 6.56 7.25
N LYS A 35 10.51 7.83 7.01
CA LYS A 35 9.89 8.77 7.96
C LYS A 35 8.76 8.21 8.83
N TYR A 36 7.91 7.36 8.26
CA TYR A 36 6.71 6.86 8.91
C TYR A 36 6.77 5.38 9.33
N LYS A 37 7.87 4.67 9.07
CA LYS A 37 7.97 3.23 9.33
C LYS A 37 7.81 2.90 10.82
N ILE A 38 8.61 3.51 11.68
CA ILE A 38 8.59 3.25 13.14
C ILE A 38 7.22 3.58 13.74
N LYS A 39 6.64 4.73 13.37
CA LYS A 39 5.32 5.16 13.86
C LYS A 39 4.21 4.19 13.46
N LEU A 40 4.27 3.64 12.24
CA LEU A 40 3.30 2.67 11.75
C LEU A 40 3.43 1.33 12.47
N GLU A 41 4.66 0.89 12.76
CA GLU A 41 4.90 -0.37 13.48
C GLU A 41 4.33 -0.31 14.90
N ASN A 42 4.52 0.81 15.60
CA ASN A 42 4.00 1.04 16.95
C ASN A 42 2.48 1.30 17.02
N LEU A 43 1.82 1.55 15.89
CA LEU A 43 0.39 1.84 15.86
C LEU A 43 -0.43 0.56 16.11
N GLU A 44 -1.41 0.61 17.00
CA GLU A 44 -2.30 -0.52 17.24
C GLU A 44 -3.27 -0.76 16.07
N ILE A 45 -3.61 -2.03 15.82
CA ILE A 45 -4.61 -2.38 14.81
C ILE A 45 -5.99 -2.18 15.44
N LYS A 46 -6.73 -1.20 14.91
CA LYS A 46 -8.14 -0.97 15.25
C LYS A 46 -9.02 -1.50 14.15
N GLU A 47 -10.01 -2.29 14.52
CA GLU A 47 -11.06 -2.72 13.61
C GLU A 47 -11.99 -1.54 13.32
N HIS A 48 -12.44 -1.44 12.06
CA HIS A 48 -13.36 -0.41 11.62
C HIS A 48 -14.56 -1.07 10.95
N ASP A 49 -15.76 -0.71 11.40
CA ASP A 49 -16.99 -1.12 10.74
C ASP A 49 -17.10 -0.50 9.33
N ASN A 50 -17.90 -1.11 8.46
CA ASN A 50 -18.16 -0.61 7.11
C ASN A 50 -18.63 0.86 7.08
N GLN A 51 -19.43 1.28 8.07
CA GLN A 51 -19.89 2.66 8.17
C GLN A 51 -18.74 3.64 8.51
N SER A 52 -17.80 3.21 9.35
CA SER A 52 -16.60 3.98 9.69
C SER A 52 -15.65 4.07 8.50
N LEU A 53 -15.48 2.97 7.76
CA LEU A 53 -14.69 2.95 6.52
C LEU A 53 -15.25 3.88 5.44
N ASN A 54 -16.57 3.97 5.31
CA ASN A 54 -17.20 4.90 4.36
C ASN A 54 -16.94 6.38 4.70
N LYS A 55 -16.69 6.71 5.97
CA LYS A 55 -16.33 8.08 6.39
C LYS A 55 -14.91 8.45 5.96
N LEU A 56 -14.02 7.47 5.76
CA LEU A 56 -12.63 7.70 5.32
C LEU A 56 -12.54 8.40 3.96
N ARG A 57 -13.57 8.28 3.10
CA ARG A 57 -13.64 9.03 1.84
C ARG A 57 -13.58 10.55 2.03
N ASN A 58 -14.00 11.05 3.20
CA ASN A 58 -13.98 12.47 3.53
C ASN A 58 -12.66 12.89 4.21
N ASN A 59 -11.89 11.91 4.68
CA ASN A 59 -10.61 12.12 5.31
C ASN A 59 -9.57 12.27 4.20
N ILE A 60 -9.22 13.52 3.91
CA ILE A 60 -8.29 13.86 2.84
C ILE A 60 -6.93 14.15 3.45
N LEU A 61 -5.89 13.52 2.92
CA LEU A 61 -4.50 13.75 3.26
C LEU A 61 -3.86 14.66 2.21
N TYR A 62 -3.15 15.70 2.64
CA TYR A 62 -2.31 16.53 1.76
C TYR A 62 -0.84 16.44 2.16
N GLU A 63 0.02 15.89 1.30
CA GLU A 63 1.44 15.63 1.53
C GLU A 63 2.35 16.35 0.55
N THR A 64 3.46 16.87 1.04
CA THR A 64 4.57 17.34 0.21
C THR A 64 5.64 16.26 0.18
N THR A 65 5.84 15.62 -0.97
CA THR A 65 6.95 14.66 -1.18
C THR A 65 8.11 15.35 -1.88
N PRO A 66 9.34 14.79 -1.80
CA PRO A 66 10.47 15.30 -2.57
C PRO A 66 10.21 15.38 -4.08
N TYR A 67 9.29 14.56 -4.60
CA TYR A 67 8.94 14.51 -6.02
C TYR A 67 7.79 15.47 -6.41
N GLY A 68 6.89 15.76 -5.46
CA GLY A 68 5.73 16.61 -5.67
C GLY A 68 4.66 16.48 -4.59
N ASN A 69 3.64 17.32 -4.69
CA ASN A 69 2.52 17.31 -3.74
C ASN A 69 1.53 16.19 -4.07
N ILE A 70 0.92 15.62 -3.04
CA ILE A 70 -0.04 14.52 -3.12
C ILE A 70 -1.26 14.90 -2.31
N LEU A 71 -2.43 14.74 -2.91
CA LEU A 71 -3.69 14.73 -2.19
C LEU A 71 -4.29 13.33 -2.30
N MET A 72 -4.59 12.67 -1.18
CA MET A 72 -4.99 11.27 -1.16
C MET A 72 -6.12 10.99 -0.17
N PHE A 73 -7.04 10.11 -0.55
CA PHE A 73 -8.11 9.60 0.32
C PHE A 73 -8.42 8.15 -0.02
N TYR A 74 -9.05 7.45 0.93
CA TYR A 74 -9.45 6.06 0.76
C TYR A 74 -10.90 5.95 0.30
N ASP A 75 -11.15 5.08 -0.68
CA ASP A 75 -12.49 4.73 -1.14
C ASP A 75 -12.80 3.27 -0.82
N ASN A 76 -13.73 3.07 0.13
CA ASN A 76 -14.14 1.75 0.59
C ASN A 76 -14.95 0.97 -0.47
N GLU A 77 -15.65 1.65 -1.37
CA GLU A 77 -16.45 1.01 -2.42
C GLU A 77 -15.56 0.20 -3.37
N TYR A 78 -14.44 0.79 -3.78
CA TYR A 78 -13.46 0.15 -4.66
C TYR A 78 -12.30 -0.50 -3.91
N LYS A 79 -12.20 -0.29 -2.59
CA LYS A 79 -11.07 -0.66 -1.71
C LYS A 79 -9.72 -0.12 -2.22
N LYS A 80 -9.69 1.14 -2.65
CA LYS A 80 -8.49 1.77 -3.27
C LYS A 80 -8.16 3.11 -2.66
N PHE A 81 -6.88 3.44 -2.69
CA PHE A 81 -6.41 4.79 -2.38
C PHE A 81 -6.45 5.64 -3.65
N ASN A 82 -7.34 6.62 -3.66
CA ASN A 82 -7.44 7.59 -4.74
C ASN A 82 -6.49 8.75 -4.44
N TYR A 83 -5.67 9.12 -5.43
CA TYR A 83 -4.72 10.21 -5.27
C TYR A 83 -4.73 11.18 -6.45
N TYR A 84 -4.45 12.43 -6.13
CA TYR A 84 -4.29 13.55 -7.05
C TYR A 84 -2.87 14.09 -6.88
N SER A 85 -2.20 14.33 -8.01
CA SER A 85 -0.85 14.87 -8.05
C SER A 85 -0.63 15.55 -9.39
N ASN A 86 0.22 16.57 -9.44
CA ASN A 86 0.58 17.19 -10.72
C ASN A 86 1.50 16.31 -11.56
N LYS A 87 2.23 15.38 -10.94
CA LYS A 87 3.13 14.43 -11.60
C LYS A 87 2.79 13.00 -11.18
N ILE A 88 3.02 12.04 -12.07
CA ILE A 88 2.87 10.62 -11.75
C ILE A 88 3.97 10.24 -10.75
N LEU A 89 3.57 9.70 -9.60
CA LEU A 89 4.48 9.37 -8.51
C LEU A 89 4.88 7.90 -8.55
N PRO A 90 6.15 7.58 -8.31
CA PRO A 90 6.57 6.21 -8.07
C PRO A 90 5.86 5.61 -6.86
N TYR A 91 5.67 4.29 -6.90
CA TYR A 91 4.95 3.54 -5.88
C TYR A 91 5.50 3.78 -4.45
N ASN A 92 6.83 3.89 -4.30
CA ASN A 92 7.47 4.10 -2.99
C ASN A 92 7.01 5.38 -2.28
N TYR A 93 6.76 6.46 -3.05
CA TYR A 93 6.24 7.72 -2.48
C TYR A 93 4.77 7.60 -2.11
N LEU A 94 3.96 6.90 -2.93
CA LEU A 94 2.55 6.62 -2.65
C LEU A 94 2.40 5.75 -1.41
N GLU A 95 3.26 4.73 -1.25
CA GLU A 95 3.30 3.88 -0.08
C GLU A 95 3.62 4.71 1.17
N THR A 96 4.63 5.58 1.11
CA THR A 96 5.01 6.46 2.22
C THR A 96 3.87 7.41 2.61
N ALA A 97 3.20 8.00 1.63
CA ALA A 97 2.02 8.82 1.88
C ALA A 97 0.86 8.00 2.46
N CYS A 98 0.70 6.75 2.03
CA CYS A 98 -0.27 5.82 2.57
C CYS A 98 -0.01 5.51 4.05
N ARG A 99 1.25 5.28 4.44
CA ARG A 99 1.63 5.13 5.86
C ARG A 99 1.19 6.34 6.67
N ARG A 100 1.39 7.55 6.15
CA ARG A 100 0.97 8.78 6.81
C ARG A 100 -0.55 8.93 6.91
N TYR A 101 -1.28 8.57 5.85
CA TYR A 101 -2.75 8.51 5.88
C TYR A 101 -3.24 7.62 7.01
N VAL A 102 -2.67 6.43 7.08
CA VAL A 102 -3.02 5.37 8.02
C VAL A 102 -2.74 5.78 9.46
N ILE A 103 -1.60 6.45 9.70
CA ILE A 103 -1.26 7.01 11.01
C ILE A 103 -2.21 8.15 11.39
N ASN A 104 -2.52 9.07 10.48
CA ASN A 104 -3.36 10.23 10.78
C ASN A 104 -4.82 9.86 11.07
N PHE A 105 -5.34 8.83 10.40
CA PHE A 105 -6.73 8.40 10.51
C PHE A 105 -6.92 7.08 11.28
N ASN A 106 -5.86 6.56 11.92
CA ASN A 106 -5.86 5.33 12.72
C ASN A 106 -6.50 4.13 12.00
N CYS A 107 -6.16 3.91 10.73
CA CYS A 107 -6.73 2.84 9.90
C CYS A 107 -5.67 1.81 9.46
N LYS A 108 -4.88 1.30 10.42
CA LYS A 108 -3.78 0.34 10.19
C LYS A 108 -4.20 -0.90 9.41
N MET A 109 -5.44 -1.35 9.60
CA MET A 109 -6.03 -2.49 8.89
C MET A 109 -5.98 -2.37 7.36
N LEU A 110 -5.96 -1.15 6.81
CA LEU A 110 -5.95 -0.92 5.36
C LEU A 110 -4.56 -1.01 4.74
N TYR A 111 -3.50 -0.99 5.55
CA TYR A 111 -2.13 -0.98 5.07
C TYR A 111 -1.56 -2.39 5.02
N VAL A 112 -1.02 -2.76 3.85
CA VAL A 112 -0.29 -4.02 3.67
C VAL A 112 1.14 -3.74 3.21
N ASP A 113 2.11 -4.27 3.95
CA ASP A 113 3.52 -4.19 3.60
C ASP A 113 3.86 -5.24 2.54
N ILE A 114 4.10 -4.78 1.31
CA ILE A 114 4.40 -5.66 0.17
C ILE A 114 5.69 -6.46 0.39
N ASN A 115 6.71 -5.87 1.00
CA ASN A 115 7.98 -6.56 1.20
C ASN A 115 7.81 -7.72 2.18
N LYS A 116 7.01 -7.52 3.24
CA LYS A 116 6.64 -8.57 4.20
C LYS A 116 5.83 -9.66 3.52
N GLU A 117 4.81 -9.31 2.73
CA GLU A 117 4.00 -10.29 1.99
C GLU A 117 4.81 -11.08 0.97
N PHE A 118 5.71 -10.44 0.23
CA PHE A 118 6.57 -11.11 -0.74
C PHE A 118 7.49 -12.15 -0.07
N ASN A 119 8.09 -11.78 1.07
CA ASN A 119 8.92 -12.70 1.85
C ASN A 119 8.11 -13.88 2.39
N ASN A 120 6.88 -13.65 2.85
CA ASN A 120 5.98 -14.70 3.31
C ASN A 120 5.67 -15.71 2.19
N VAL A 121 5.38 -15.23 0.98
CA VAL A 121 5.12 -16.09 -0.20
C VAL A 121 6.37 -16.88 -0.59
N LYS A 122 7.54 -16.24 -0.60
CA LYS A 122 8.81 -16.89 -0.92
C LYS A 122 9.13 -18.03 0.05
N ASN A 123 8.87 -17.81 1.35
CA ASN A 123 9.09 -18.82 2.39
C ASN A 123 8.10 -20.00 2.27
N LYS A 124 6.82 -19.73 1.98
CA LYS A 124 5.83 -20.79 1.73
C LYS A 124 6.22 -21.70 0.56
N LYS A 125 6.62 -21.11 -0.57
CA LYS A 125 7.08 -21.88 -1.75
C LYS A 125 8.29 -22.75 -1.45
N LYS A 126 9.27 -22.24 -0.70
CA LYS A 126 10.43 -23.02 -0.27
C LYS A 126 10.02 -24.23 0.58
N ASN A 127 9.08 -24.05 1.52
CA ASN A 127 8.62 -25.13 2.38
C ASN A 127 7.83 -26.20 1.58
N GLU A 128 7.02 -25.78 0.61
CA GLU A 128 6.32 -26.70 -0.30
C GLU A 128 7.28 -27.52 -1.18
N GLU A 129 8.35 -26.89 -1.68
CA GLU A 129 9.40 -27.58 -2.44
C GLU A 129 10.14 -28.62 -1.59
N ILE A 130 10.47 -28.30 -0.33
CA ILE A 130 11.11 -29.24 0.61
C ILE A 130 10.20 -30.45 0.87
N ASN A 131 8.94 -30.22 1.24
CA ASN A 131 7.98 -31.29 1.52
C ASN A 131 7.75 -32.22 0.32
N ASN A 132 7.70 -31.66 -0.89
CA ASN A 132 7.55 -32.46 -2.11
C ASN A 132 8.81 -33.30 -2.42
N THR A 133 10.02 -32.79 -2.14
CA THR A 133 11.24 -33.59 -2.32
C THR A 133 11.38 -34.71 -1.29
N GLU A 134 10.84 -34.55 -0.08
CA GLU A 134 10.80 -35.61 0.94
C GLU A 134 9.80 -36.71 0.58
N ASN A 135 8.62 -36.36 0.06
CA ASN A 135 7.63 -37.33 -0.43
C ASN A 135 8.16 -38.14 -1.63
N ILE A 136 8.85 -37.50 -2.59
CA ILE A 136 9.46 -38.19 -3.75
C ILE A 136 10.60 -39.14 -3.34
N LYS A 137 11.31 -38.86 -2.24
CA LYS A 137 12.35 -39.75 -1.71
C LYS A 137 11.76 -40.97 -1.01
N ASN A 138 10.59 -40.84 -0.38
CA ASN A 138 9.89 -41.94 0.26
C ASN A 138 9.24 -42.89 -0.77
N ASP A 139 8.73 -42.38 -1.90
CA ASP A 139 8.16 -43.22 -2.97
C ASP A 139 9.21 -43.95 -3.83
N LYS A 140 10.49 -43.57 -3.77
CA LYS A 140 11.57 -44.19 -4.56
C LYS A 140 12.20 -45.44 -3.91
N LYS A 141 11.73 -45.87 -2.74
CA LYS A 141 12.22 -47.11 -2.10
C LYS A 141 11.60 -48.40 -2.67
N CYS A 142 10.79 -48.34 -3.72
CA CYS A 142 10.20 -49.53 -4.34
C CYS A 142 10.10 -49.39 -5.88
N SER A 143 11.21 -49.55 -6.60
CA SER A 143 11.20 -50.09 -7.98
C SER A 143 12.62 -50.40 -8.46
N ASP A 144 13.11 -51.59 -8.10
CA ASP A 144 14.21 -52.20 -8.85
C ASP A 144 13.72 -52.56 -10.26
N ASN A 145 14.57 -52.31 -11.26
CA ASN A 145 14.44 -52.70 -12.67
C ASN A 145 13.43 -51.93 -13.55
N LYS A 146 13.76 -50.67 -13.86
CA LYS A 146 13.25 -50.00 -15.08
C LYS A 146 14.40 -49.57 -16.02
N LEU A 147 14.80 -50.48 -16.91
CA LEU A 147 15.67 -50.25 -18.08
C LEU A 147 14.89 -49.54 -19.21
N TYR A 148 14.56 -48.26 -19.03
CA TYR A 148 13.87 -47.48 -20.06
C TYR A 148 14.74 -46.29 -20.47
N LEU A 149 14.90 -46.09 -21.78
CA LEU A 149 15.59 -44.94 -22.34
C LEU A 149 14.84 -43.65 -21.97
N GLN A 150 15.53 -42.74 -21.30
CA GLN A 150 15.01 -41.39 -21.10
C GLN A 150 15.07 -40.63 -22.43
N PRO A 151 13.97 -39.98 -22.88
CA PRO A 151 13.99 -39.17 -24.08
C PRO A 151 14.96 -38.00 -23.91
N LYS A 152 15.75 -37.75 -24.96
CA LYS A 152 16.70 -36.64 -25.02
C LYS A 152 15.99 -35.30 -24.73
N SER A 153 16.70 -34.39 -24.06
CA SER A 153 16.17 -33.14 -23.49
C SER A 153 15.27 -32.32 -24.44
N TYR A 154 15.58 -32.33 -25.74
CA TYR A 154 14.84 -31.60 -26.77
C TYR A 154 13.47 -32.19 -27.13
N ASN A 155 13.19 -33.45 -26.77
CA ASN A 155 11.88 -34.10 -26.97
C ASN A 155 10.93 -33.90 -25.79
N LYS A 156 11.33 -33.15 -24.76
CA LYS A 156 10.43 -32.82 -23.65
C LYS A 156 9.50 -31.71 -24.09
N PRO A 157 8.16 -31.90 -24.09
CA PRO A 157 7.24 -30.82 -24.39
C PRO A 157 7.54 -29.69 -23.41
N LYS A 158 7.86 -28.49 -23.94
CA LYS A 158 8.03 -27.31 -23.11
C LYS A 158 6.72 -27.13 -22.35
N LYS A 159 6.76 -27.23 -21.01
CA LYS A 159 5.59 -26.94 -20.19
C LYS A 159 5.06 -25.58 -20.64
N PRO A 160 3.77 -25.45 -20.96
CA PRO A 160 3.21 -24.13 -21.23
C PRO A 160 3.59 -23.26 -20.03
N LYS A 161 4.22 -22.10 -20.28
CA LYS A 161 4.36 -21.09 -19.23
C LYS A 161 2.95 -20.92 -18.69
N SER A 162 2.72 -21.25 -17.41
CA SER A 162 1.40 -21.10 -16.82
C SER A 162 0.93 -19.71 -17.18
N ARG A 163 -0.16 -19.63 -17.96
CA ARG A 163 -0.89 -18.38 -18.18
C ARG A 163 -1.09 -17.84 -16.77
N ALA A 164 -0.50 -16.68 -16.45
CA ALA A 164 -0.43 -16.19 -15.08
C ALA A 164 -1.80 -16.38 -14.42
N THR A 165 -1.91 -17.42 -13.60
CA THR A 165 -3.07 -17.62 -12.75
C THR A 165 -3.19 -16.32 -11.99
N ILE A 166 -4.37 -15.70 -12.01
CA ILE A 166 -4.62 -14.45 -11.28
C ILE A 166 -4.03 -14.65 -9.89
N ASP A 167 -2.87 -14.03 -9.65
CA ASP A 167 -2.05 -14.34 -8.49
C ASP A 167 -2.94 -14.09 -7.27
N GLU A 168 -3.16 -15.09 -6.43
CA GLU A 168 -3.94 -14.95 -5.19
C GLU A 168 -3.46 -13.74 -4.36
N ASN A 169 -2.20 -13.35 -4.56
CA ASN A 169 -1.50 -12.23 -3.96
C ASN A 169 -1.95 -10.84 -4.48
N LYS A 170 -2.61 -10.73 -5.63
CA LYS A 170 -3.10 -9.44 -6.14
C LYS A 170 -4.11 -8.80 -5.18
N SER A 171 -4.86 -9.62 -4.46
CA SER A 171 -5.82 -9.16 -3.44
C SER A 171 -5.17 -8.50 -2.22
N LYS A 172 -3.87 -8.71 -2.01
CA LYS A 172 -3.12 -8.24 -0.83
C LYS A 172 -2.28 -7.01 -1.08
N ILE A 173 -2.20 -6.56 -2.33
CA ILE A 173 -1.40 -5.39 -2.69
C ILE A 173 -2.27 -4.14 -2.50
N ILE A 174 -1.66 -3.07 -2.00
CA ILE A 174 -2.33 -1.77 -1.92
C ILE A 174 -2.52 -1.22 -3.33
N ASP A 175 -3.77 -1.07 -3.75
CA ASP A 175 -4.10 -0.48 -5.04
C ASP A 175 -4.24 1.04 -4.92
N PHE A 176 -3.47 1.75 -5.74
CA PHE A 176 -3.55 3.20 -5.92
C PHE A 176 -4.19 3.57 -7.26
N LYS A 177 -5.10 4.52 -7.24
CA LYS A 177 -5.75 5.07 -8.45
C LYS A 177 -5.40 6.55 -8.59
N TYR A 178 -4.80 6.90 -9.71
CA TYR A 178 -4.61 8.29 -10.09
C TYR A 178 -5.93 8.89 -10.58
N CYS A 179 -6.35 10.00 -9.99
CA CYS A 179 -7.62 10.64 -10.31
C CYS A 179 -7.49 11.94 -11.10
N GLY A 180 -6.33 12.60 -11.07
CA GLY A 180 -6.10 13.87 -11.77
C GLY A 180 -5.06 14.75 -11.08
N ARG A 181 -4.96 16.01 -11.52
CA ARG A 181 -4.08 16.99 -10.90
C ARG A 181 -4.73 17.55 -9.64
N ILE A 182 -3.92 18.11 -8.75
CA ILE A 182 -4.42 18.66 -7.47
C ILE A 182 -5.48 19.74 -7.71
N ILE A 183 -5.31 20.54 -8.77
CA ILE A 183 -6.24 21.62 -9.12
C ILE A 183 -7.63 21.11 -9.56
N ASP A 184 -7.68 19.86 -10.04
CA ASP A 184 -8.92 19.24 -10.49
C ASP A 184 -9.70 18.65 -9.29
N PHE A 185 -9.12 18.66 -8.09
CA PHE A 185 -9.76 18.13 -6.88
C PHE A 185 -10.81 19.10 -6.35
N ASN A 186 -12.05 18.62 -6.25
CA ASN A 186 -13.15 19.39 -5.68
C ASN A 186 -13.33 19.09 -4.19
N PHE A 187 -12.92 20.03 -3.33
CA PHE A 187 -13.07 19.92 -1.88
C PHE A 187 -14.52 19.96 -1.42
N LEU A 188 -15.38 20.66 -2.15
CA LEU A 188 -16.78 20.83 -1.80
C LEU A 188 -17.59 19.65 -2.32
N LYS A 189 -18.23 18.92 -1.42
CA LYS A 189 -19.21 17.93 -1.85
C LYS A 189 -20.36 18.67 -2.54
N LYS A 190 -20.60 18.34 -3.81
CA LYS A 190 -21.86 18.71 -4.44
C LYS A 190 -22.94 17.90 -3.73
N ASP A 191 -23.72 18.54 -2.88
CA ASP A 191 -24.88 17.90 -2.26
C ASP A 191 -25.82 17.47 -3.38
N VAL A 192 -25.81 16.17 -3.69
CA VAL A 192 -26.65 15.58 -4.74
C VAL A 192 -28.12 15.78 -4.38
N THR A 193 -28.45 15.95 -3.11
CA THR A 193 -29.79 16.28 -2.59
C THR A 193 -30.27 17.66 -3.04
N SER A 194 -29.40 18.68 -3.03
CA SER A 194 -29.73 20.04 -3.50
C SER A 194 -29.97 20.08 -5.01
N ILE A 195 -29.20 19.30 -5.78
CA ILE A 195 -29.35 19.20 -7.25
C ILE A 195 -30.63 18.44 -7.62
N LYS A 196 -31.02 17.41 -6.86
CA LYS A 196 -32.29 16.68 -7.06
C LYS A 196 -33.53 17.55 -6.78
N ASN A 197 -33.40 18.56 -5.91
CA ASN A 197 -34.47 19.53 -5.64
C ASN A 197 -34.52 20.67 -6.67
N ILE A 198 -33.42 20.91 -7.39
CA ILE A 198 -33.41 21.64 -8.66
C ILE A 198 -33.73 20.64 -9.78
N LYS A 199 -34.80 19.85 -9.61
CA LYS A 199 -35.57 19.48 -10.80
C LYS A 199 -36.01 20.82 -11.37
N ILE A 200 -35.49 21.15 -12.55
CA ILE A 200 -36.08 22.19 -13.42
C ILE A 200 -37.58 21.94 -13.32
N LYS A 201 -38.32 22.80 -12.62
CA LYS A 201 -39.78 22.71 -12.66
C LYS A 201 -40.07 22.84 -14.14
N ASN A 202 -40.57 21.76 -14.76
CA ASN A 202 -41.08 21.80 -16.11
C ASN A 202 -42.28 22.76 -16.07
N ILE A 203 -41.99 24.05 -16.20
CA ILE A 203 -42.98 25.10 -16.27
C ILE A 203 -43.75 24.83 -17.55
N SER A 204 -45.05 24.60 -17.41
CA SER A 204 -45.92 24.46 -18.56
C SER A 204 -45.91 25.76 -19.37
N PHE A 205 -46.11 25.67 -20.67
CA PHE A 205 -46.15 26.83 -21.55
C PHE A 205 -47.18 27.88 -21.10
N SER A 206 -48.31 27.43 -20.51
CA SER A 206 -49.33 28.31 -19.95
C SER A 206 -48.84 29.09 -18.72
N GLU A 207 -48.00 28.49 -17.89
CA GLU A 207 -47.41 29.12 -16.70
C GLU A 207 -46.26 30.08 -17.07
N PHE A 208 -45.50 29.79 -18.13
CA PHE A 208 -44.53 30.73 -18.71
C PHE A 208 -45.22 32.01 -19.23
N LYS A 209 -46.30 31.86 -19.99
CA LYS A 209 -47.03 32.99 -20.58
C LYS A 209 -47.68 33.91 -19.54
N LYS A 210 -48.04 33.38 -18.37
CA LYS A 210 -48.55 34.18 -17.24
C LYS A 210 -47.46 35.05 -16.59
N ARG A 211 -46.21 34.61 -16.62
CA ARG A 211 -45.08 35.36 -16.04
C ARG A 211 -44.51 36.42 -16.96
N SER A 212 -44.69 36.30 -18.28
CA SER A 212 -44.21 37.31 -19.24
C SER A 212 -45.10 38.56 -19.33
N ASN A 213 -46.27 38.54 -18.68
CA ASN A 213 -47.25 39.63 -18.72
C ASN A 213 -47.30 40.43 -17.41
N ILE A 214 -46.23 40.36 -16.60
CA ILE A 214 -45.95 41.24 -15.46
C ILE A 214 -44.73 42.08 -15.85
#